data_AF-A0A7Y2L2K8-F1
#
_entry.id   AF-A0A7Y2L2K8-F1
#
_cell.length_a   1.000
_cell.length_b   1.000
_cell.length_c   1.000
_cell.angle_alpha   90.00
_cell.angle_beta   90.00
_cell.angle_gamma   90.00
#
_symmetry.space_group_name_H-M   'P 1'
#
loop_
_entity.id
_entity.type
_entity.pdbx_description
1 polymer ?
#
loop_
_entity_poly.entity_id
_entity_poly.type
_entity_poly.pdbx_seq_one_letter_code
_entity_poly.pdbx_strand_id
1 'polypeptide(L)' 'LEARALAALDSHLPKANVEISVAFKKPVRLPSEVILLSSAAGSSGDFQLNGHGDLLHMSGNWRPIS' A
#
# COMPACT_ATOMS: atom_id res chain seq x y z
N LEU A 1 6.65 4.58 6.76
CA LEU A 1 5.29 4.63 6.18
C LEU A 1 4.92 3.27 5.59
N GLU A 2 5.79 2.75 4.73
CA GLU A 2 5.71 1.40 4.14
C GLU A 2 5.34 0.30 5.13
N ALA A 3 6.10 0.11 6.22
CA ALA A 3 5.80 -0.93 7.21
C ALA A 3 4.39 -0.81 7.82
N ARG A 4 3.88 0.42 8.02
CA ARG A 4 2.53 0.64 8.55
C ARG A 4 1.45 0.33 7.51
N ALA A 5 1.68 0.73 6.26
CA ALA A 5 0.78 0.41 5.16
C ALA A 5 0.73 -1.11 4.92
N LEU A 6 1.89 -1.77 4.94
CA LEU A 6 1.99 -3.21 4.78
C LEU A 6 1.28 -3.97 5.91
N ALA A 7 1.47 -3.53 7.17
CA ALA A 7 0.77 -4.11 8.32
C ALA A 7 -0.77 -3.97 8.20
N ALA A 8 -1.26 -2.87 7.66
CA ALA A 8 -2.69 -2.67 7.43
C ALA A 8 -3.24 -3.53 6.27
N LEU A 9 -2.39 -3.94 5.31
CA LEU A 9 -2.76 -4.82 4.20
C LEU A 9 -2.71 -6.32 4.53
N ASP A 10 -2.31 -6.73 5.74
CA ASP A 10 -2.06 -8.15 6.08
C ASP A 10 -3.22 -9.09 5.68
N SER A 11 -4.47 -8.67 5.89
CA SER A 11 -5.65 -9.45 5.53
C SER A 11 -5.96 -9.53 4.03
N HIS A 12 -5.33 -8.67 3.20
CA HIS A 12 -5.48 -8.66 1.75
C HIS A 12 -4.42 -9.51 1.03
N LEU A 13 -3.27 -9.73 1.68
CA LEU A 13 -2.11 -10.35 1.06
C LEU A 13 -2.14 -11.88 1.11
N PRO A 14 -1.56 -12.54 0.09
CA PRO A 14 -1.24 -13.96 0.18
C PRO A 14 -0.30 -14.25 1.36
N LYS A 15 -0.43 -15.44 1.96
CA LYS A 15 0.36 -15.84 3.13
C LYS A 15 1.87 -16.05 2.83
N ALA A 16 2.24 -16.25 1.57
CA ALA A 16 3.62 -16.49 1.15
C ALA A 16 3.78 -16.22 -0.37
N ASN A 17 5.04 -16.26 -0.84
CA ASN A 17 5.42 -16.19 -2.27
C ASN A 17 4.86 -14.97 -3.01
N VAL A 18 4.92 -13.81 -2.35
CA VAL A 18 4.43 -12.55 -2.90
C VAL A 18 5.59 -11.55 -2.99
N GLU A 19 5.72 -10.91 -4.15
CA GLU A 19 6.55 -9.73 -4.33
C GLU A 19 5.68 -8.48 -4.15
N ILE A 20 6.22 -7.48 -3.45
CA ILE A 20 5.55 -6.20 -3.23
C ILE A 20 6.42 -5.10 -3.80
N SER A 21 5.88 -4.36 -4.77
CA SER A 21 6.52 -3.21 -5.38
C SER A 21 5.94 -1.92 -4.80
N VAL A 22 6.80 -0.98 -4.41
CA VAL A 22 6.42 0.30 -3.79
C VAL A 22 7.07 1.47 -4.50
N ALA A 23 6.29 2.51 -4.79
CA ALA A 23 6.77 3.78 -5.29
C ALA A 23 6.34 4.94 -4.38
N PHE A 24 7.31 5.61 -3.76
CA PHE A 24 7.08 6.84 -3.00
C PHE A 24 7.00 8.04 -3.94
N LYS A 25 5.97 8.88 -3.74
CA LYS A 25 5.71 10.05 -4.59
C LYS A 25 5.96 11.36 -3.84
N LYS A 26 5.45 11.48 -2.62
CA LYS A 26 5.57 12.69 -1.79
C LYS A 26 5.74 12.32 -0.32
N PRO A 27 6.55 13.07 0.44
CA PRO A 27 6.69 12.83 1.88
C PRO A 27 5.36 13.09 2.60
N VAL A 28 5.07 12.28 3.62
CA VAL A 28 3.99 12.56 4.59
C VAL A 28 4.54 13.54 5.63
N ARG A 29 3.90 14.69 5.78
CA ARG A 29 4.23 15.64 6.86
C ARG A 29 3.58 15.18 8.16
N LEU A 30 4.26 15.36 9.29
CA LEU A 30 3.72 14.97 10.60
C LEU A 30 3.36 16.20 11.44
N PRO A 31 2.29 16.13 12.25
CA PRO A 31 1.28 15.06 12.25
C PRO A 31 0.39 15.13 11.00
N SER A 32 -0.08 13.98 10.51
CA SER A 32 -1.05 13.91 9.40
C SER A 32 -1.89 12.65 9.49
N GLU A 33 -3.11 12.75 8.98
CA GLU A 33 -3.98 11.63 8.65
C GLU A 33 -3.74 11.20 7.20
N VAL A 34 -3.89 9.91 6.92
CA VAL A 34 -3.77 9.31 5.59
C VAL A 34 -4.79 8.19 5.43
N ILE A 35 -5.26 7.98 4.21
CA ILE A 35 -6.18 6.91 3.83
C ILE A 35 -5.42 5.89 3.00
N LEU A 36 -5.47 4.62 3.42
CA LEU A 36 -4.99 3.49 2.62
C LEU A 36 -6.17 2.92 1.82
N LEU A 37 -6.04 2.92 0.50
CA LEU A 37 -6.98 2.28 -0.41
C LEU A 37 -6.30 1.07 -1.04
N SER A 38 -7.03 -0.02 -1.17
CA SER A 38 -6.53 -1.24 -1.80
C SER A 38 -7.62 -1.93 -2.60
N SER A 39 -7.19 -2.71 -3.59
CA SER A 39 -8.04 -3.73 -4.20
C SER A 39 -8.47 -4.81 -3.19
N ALA A 40 -9.45 -5.63 -3.57
CA ALA A 40 -9.91 -6.76 -2.78
C ALA A 40 -8.76 -7.76 -2.48
N ALA A 41 -8.91 -8.54 -1.41
CA ALA A 41 -7.95 -9.59 -1.07
C ALA A 41 -7.79 -10.60 -2.21
N GLY A 42 -6.57 -11.04 -2.47
CA GLY A 42 -6.30 -11.97 -3.58
C GLY A 42 -4.82 -12.20 -3.86
N SER A 43 -4.54 -13.06 -4.85
CA SER A 43 -3.18 -13.39 -5.29
C SER A 43 -2.42 -12.19 -5.87
N SER A 44 -3.14 -11.17 -6.32
CA SER A 44 -2.59 -9.94 -6.89
C SER A 44 -3.50 -8.79 -6.56
N GLY A 45 -2.92 -7.61 -6.39
CA GLY A 45 -3.68 -6.39 -6.27
C GLY A 45 -2.83 -5.14 -6.20
N ASP A 46 -3.50 -4.01 -6.08
CA ASP A 46 -2.91 -2.68 -6.10
C ASP A 46 -3.36 -1.92 -4.86
N PHE A 47 -2.51 -0.99 -4.39
CA PHE A 47 -2.81 -0.12 -3.25
C PHE A 47 -2.23 1.28 -3.44
N GLN A 48 -2.83 2.23 -2.73
CA GLN A 48 -2.33 3.60 -2.65
C GLN A 48 -2.57 4.20 -1.28
N LEU A 49 -1.70 5.12 -0.90
CA LEU A 49 -1.81 5.88 0.32
C LEU A 49 -1.99 7.37 -0.02
N ASN A 50 -3.16 7.90 0.35
CA ASN A 50 -3.59 9.24 0.04
C ASN A 50 -3.60 10.11 1.31
N GLY A 51 -3.15 11.36 1.18
CA GLY A 51 -3.32 12.40 2.19
C GLY A 51 -4.54 13.27 1.89
N HIS A 52 -4.64 14.40 2.59
CA HIS A 52 -5.71 15.37 2.37
C HIS A 52 -5.80 15.83 0.90
N GLY A 53 -7.02 15.95 0.38
CA GLY A 53 -7.27 16.32 -1.03
C GLY A 53 -6.72 15.31 -2.03
N ASP A 54 -6.77 14.02 -1.71
CA ASP A 54 -6.31 12.91 -2.54
C ASP A 54 -4.82 12.96 -2.92
N LEU A 55 -4.01 13.58 -2.06
CA LEU A 55 -2.57 13.69 -2.27
C LEU A 55 -1.91 12.30 -2.23
N LEU A 56 -1.50 11.78 -3.38
CA LEU A 56 -0.81 10.50 -3.45
C LEU A 56 0.59 10.58 -2.80
N HIS A 57 0.77 9.87 -1.69
CA HIS A 57 2.07 9.73 -1.00
C HIS A 57 2.84 8.52 -1.49
N MET A 58 2.12 7.42 -1.72
CA MET A 58 2.71 6.12 -2.05
C MET A 58 1.71 5.32 -2.87
N SER A 59 2.21 4.59 -3.86
CA SER A 59 1.44 3.59 -4.62
C SER A 59 2.24 2.30 -4.68
N GLY A 60 1.57 1.17 -4.78
CA GLY A 60 2.25 -0.10 -4.93
C GLY A 60 1.32 -1.20 -5.41
N ASN A 61 1.92 -2.36 -5.63
CA ASN A 61 1.21 -3.57 -6.01
C ASN A 61 1.83 -4.78 -5.34
N TRP A 62 1.03 -5.85 -5.26
CA TRP A 62 1.51 -7.18 -4.92
C TRP A 62 1.18 -8.15 -6.04
N ARG A 63 2.11 -9.07 -6.30
CA ARG A 63 1.99 -10.11 -7.34
C ARG A 63 2.69 -11.39 -6.85
N PRO A 64 2.27 -12.60 -7.29
CA PRO A 64 2.96 -13.83 -6.98
C PRO A 64 4.36 -13.83 -7.59
N ILE A 65 5.32 -14.45 -6.89
CA ILE A 65 6.65 -14.71 -7.42
C ILE A 65 6.57 -15.93 -8.35
N SER A 66 6.99 -15.77 -9.60
CA SER A 66 7.03 -16.83 -10.64
C SER A 66 8.36 -17.57 -10.68
#